data_AF-A0A126NNH4-F1
#
_entry.id   AF-A0A126NNH4-F1
#
_cell.length_a   1.000
_cell.length_b   1.000
_cell.length_c   1.000
_cell.angle_alpha   90.00
_cell.angle_beta   90.00
_cell.angle_gamma   90.00
#
_symmetry.space_group_name_H-M   'P 1'
#
loop_
_entity.id
_entity.type
_entity.pdbx_description
1 polymer ?
#
loop_
_entity_poly.entity_id
_entity_poly.type
_entity_poly.pdbx_seq_one_letter_code
_entity_poly.pdbx_strand_id
1 'polypeptide(L)'
;MFERLLARIRSAHENRKFDPCPFSELWERACKQLAKHGNATDFANWKVRNILRNSKAFADLDDQIAEAWAGVQLSRIEGEGAYYRRVAYSKLQHLQLQRDTLKPKATIDVDDALDIAIAFWVEARNAYNASDEARALHALLEGNFYLGTTYSPITEAEAQRARGQKGINTTPRDAIVAIAVEVVNCYTISRNITIADELCAVIADQIAHDPKYSDAVAAYKDWNSKGSATVSSVSERMHEMLMALIEKKQGAGARSGFKKAFKELHERTKAYGLPNRKRKVKNPAGG
;
A
#
# COMPACT_ATOMS: atom_id res chain seq x y z
N MET A 1 4.64 34.82 -17.74
CA MET A 1 3.90 33.61 -17.28
C MET A 1 4.84 32.51 -16.80
N PHE A 2 5.91 32.18 -17.55
CA PHE A 2 6.92 31.18 -17.17
C PHE A 2 7.48 31.38 -15.75
N GLU A 3 8.02 32.55 -15.43
CA GLU A 3 8.58 32.84 -14.10
C GLU A 3 7.56 32.64 -12.97
N ARG A 4 6.30 33.01 -13.21
CA ARG A 4 5.22 32.84 -12.24
C ARG A 4 4.92 31.36 -12.01
N LEU A 5 4.91 30.54 -13.05
CA LEU A 5 4.72 29.09 -12.91
C LEU A 5 5.89 28.47 -12.15
N LEU A 6 7.13 28.81 -12.49
CA LEU A 6 8.33 28.31 -11.82
C LEU A 6 8.35 28.68 -10.33
N ALA A 7 8.03 29.94 -10.00
CA ALA A 7 7.94 30.39 -8.61
C ALA A 7 6.87 29.62 -7.82
N ARG A 8 5.73 29.28 -8.45
CA ARG A 8 4.68 28.48 -7.81
C ARG A 8 5.09 27.03 -7.62
N ILE A 9 5.76 26.42 -8.61
CA ILE A 9 6.33 25.06 -8.49
C ILE A 9 7.31 25.02 -7.31
N ARG A 10 8.23 25.99 -7.25
CA ARG A 10 9.22 26.10 -6.17
C ARG A 10 8.56 26.29 -4.81
N SER A 11 7.59 27.21 -4.72
CA SER A 11 6.81 27.45 -3.51
C SER A 11 6.03 26.21 -3.05
N ALA A 12 5.47 25.45 -3.99
CA ALA A 12 4.76 24.20 -3.69
C ALA A 12 5.70 23.09 -3.20
N HIS A 13 6.98 23.14 -3.58
CA HIS A 13 8.01 22.23 -3.10
C HIS A 13 8.52 22.61 -1.70
N GLU A 14 8.94 23.86 -1.53
CA GLU A 14 9.61 24.35 -0.33
C GLU A 14 8.68 24.50 0.88
N ASN A 15 7.39 24.83 0.69
CA ASN A 15 6.45 25.03 1.78
C ASN A 15 5.83 23.73 2.35
N ARG A 16 6.44 22.58 2.06
CA ARG A 16 5.93 21.29 2.52
C ARG A 16 6.37 21.00 3.95
N LYS A 17 5.50 20.29 4.68
CA LYS A 17 5.73 19.94 6.10
C LYS A 17 6.83 18.90 6.34
N PHE A 18 7.26 18.17 5.30
CA PHE A 18 8.29 17.13 5.40
C PHE A 18 9.50 17.57 4.61
N ASP A 19 10.52 17.98 5.35
CA ASP A 19 11.87 18.42 4.92
C ASP A 19 12.20 18.00 3.47
N PRO A 20 11.76 18.80 2.47
CA PRO A 20 11.88 18.42 1.08
C PRO A 20 13.36 18.46 0.69
N CYS A 21 13.77 17.58 -0.24
CA CYS A 21 15.09 17.74 -0.86
C CYS A 21 15.23 19.16 -1.43
N PRO A 22 16.45 19.73 -1.50
CA PRO A 22 16.65 21.03 -2.12
C PRO A 22 16.00 21.10 -3.50
N PHE A 23 15.33 22.21 -3.84
CA PHE A 23 14.65 22.37 -5.14
C PHE A 23 15.60 22.09 -6.33
N SER A 24 16.89 22.36 -6.17
CA SER A 24 17.93 22.04 -7.16
C SER A 24 18.01 20.54 -7.48
N GLU A 25 17.85 19.67 -6.48
CA GLU A 25 17.88 18.21 -6.69
C GLU A 25 16.63 17.74 -7.45
N LEU A 26 15.45 18.26 -7.09
CA LEU A 26 14.21 18.03 -7.81
C LEU A 26 14.35 18.47 -9.28
N TRP A 27 14.85 19.68 -9.49
CA TRP A 27 15.08 20.25 -10.81
C TRP A 27 16.03 19.40 -11.65
N GLU A 28 17.18 19.04 -11.10
CA GLU A 28 18.19 18.24 -11.81
C GLU A 28 17.64 16.85 -12.15
N ARG A 29 16.89 16.22 -11.23
CA ARG A 29 16.22 14.95 -11.47
C ARG A 29 15.22 15.03 -12.61
N ALA A 30 14.33 16.03 -12.59
CA ALA A 30 13.33 16.24 -13.63
C ALA A 30 13.99 16.47 -14.99
N CYS A 31 15.00 17.35 -15.07
CA CYS A 31 15.74 17.63 -16.30
C CYS A 31 16.49 16.39 -16.84
N LYS A 32 17.14 15.60 -15.98
CA LYS A 32 17.81 14.35 -16.38
C LYS A 32 16.85 13.34 -16.99
N GLN A 33 15.66 13.19 -16.42
CA GLN A 33 14.68 12.25 -16.96
C GLN A 33 14.00 12.80 -18.21
N LEU A 34 13.67 14.09 -18.25
CA LEU A 34 13.16 14.75 -19.46
C LEU A 34 14.13 14.55 -20.64
N ALA A 35 15.44 14.73 -20.42
CA ALA A 35 16.45 14.51 -21.45
C ALA A 35 16.47 13.07 -21.97
N LYS A 36 16.15 12.07 -21.13
CA LYS A 36 16.05 10.66 -21.56
C LYS A 36 14.80 10.37 -22.39
N HIS A 37 13.69 11.05 -22.09
CA HIS A 37 12.40 10.83 -22.73
C HIS A 37 12.12 11.78 -23.91
N GLY A 38 12.94 12.81 -24.10
CA GLY A 38 12.94 13.69 -25.26
C GLY A 38 11.95 14.86 -25.17
N ASN A 39 10.71 14.62 -24.73
CA ASN A 39 9.70 15.67 -24.54
C ASN A 39 8.88 15.48 -23.26
N ALA A 40 8.20 16.55 -22.84
CA ALA A 40 7.44 16.54 -21.58
C ALA A 40 6.26 15.57 -21.59
N THR A 41 5.59 15.38 -22.73
CA THR A 41 4.42 14.48 -22.84
C THR A 41 4.83 13.01 -22.63
N ASP A 42 5.92 12.58 -23.27
CA ASP A 42 6.44 11.22 -23.13
C ASP A 42 6.97 10.97 -21.71
N PHE A 43 7.64 11.96 -21.13
CA PHE A 43 8.06 11.90 -19.73
C PHE A 43 6.86 11.78 -18.78
N ALA A 44 5.81 12.59 -18.97
CA ALA A 44 4.59 12.53 -18.17
C ALA A 44 3.91 11.16 -18.29
N ASN A 45 3.77 10.63 -19.50
CA ASN A 45 3.18 9.32 -19.75
C ASN A 45 4.00 8.18 -19.13
N TRP A 46 5.33 8.24 -19.19
CA TRP A 46 6.20 7.29 -18.50
C TRP A 46 6.04 7.37 -16.98
N LYS A 47 6.01 8.60 -16.46
CA LYS A 47 5.92 8.84 -15.02
C LYS A 47 4.58 8.40 -14.46
N VAL A 48 3.47 8.73 -15.11
CA VAL A 48 2.13 8.24 -14.78
C VAL A 48 2.07 6.70 -14.81
N ARG A 49 2.67 6.07 -15.82
CA ARG A 49 2.79 4.60 -15.89
C ARG A 49 3.62 4.02 -14.74
N ASN A 50 4.66 4.69 -14.26
CA ASN A 50 5.46 4.23 -13.12
C ASN A 50 4.79 4.49 -11.76
N ILE A 51 4.04 5.58 -11.63
CA ILE A 51 3.24 5.88 -10.43
C ILE A 51 2.20 4.78 -10.22
N LEU A 52 1.61 4.28 -11.31
CA LEU A 52 0.75 3.11 -11.31
C LEU A 52 1.60 1.83 -11.22
N ARG A 53 1.84 1.35 -10.00
CA ARG A 53 2.63 0.11 -9.76
C ARG A 53 2.09 -1.14 -10.46
N ASN A 54 0.83 -1.09 -10.89
CA ASN A 54 0.17 -2.13 -11.68
C ASN A 54 -0.20 -1.67 -13.11
N SER A 55 0.46 -0.65 -13.65
CA SER A 55 0.25 -0.19 -15.05
C SER A 55 0.46 -1.29 -16.06
N LYS A 56 1.49 -2.13 -15.87
CA LYS A 56 1.72 -3.31 -16.70
C LYS A 56 0.55 -4.29 -16.62
N ALA A 57 -0.01 -4.53 -15.44
CA ALA A 57 -1.19 -5.39 -15.30
C ALA A 57 -2.44 -4.82 -15.97
N PHE A 58 -2.57 -3.48 -16.06
CA PHE A 58 -3.61 -2.84 -16.86
C PHE A 58 -3.35 -3.02 -18.36
N ALA A 59 -2.13 -2.77 -18.82
CA ALA A 59 -1.76 -2.94 -20.23
C ALA A 59 -1.94 -4.41 -20.68
N ASP A 60 -1.46 -5.37 -19.89
CA ASP A 60 -1.60 -6.80 -20.17
C ASP A 60 -3.08 -7.23 -20.21
N LEU A 61 -3.96 -6.63 -19.40
CA LEU A 61 -5.40 -6.88 -19.44
C LEU A 61 -6.07 -6.23 -20.66
N ASP A 62 -5.66 -5.01 -21.02
CA ASP A 62 -6.18 -4.30 -22.19
C ASP A 62 -5.81 -5.04 -23.48
N ASP A 63 -4.58 -5.58 -23.57
CA ASP A 63 -4.13 -6.43 -24.68
C ASP A 63 -4.94 -7.74 -24.74
N GLN A 64 -5.16 -8.41 -23.60
CA GLN A 64 -5.97 -9.63 -23.53
C GLN A 64 -7.45 -9.38 -23.90
N ILE A 65 -8.00 -8.22 -23.53
CA ILE A 65 -9.35 -7.81 -23.93
C ILE A 65 -9.42 -7.61 -25.44
N ALA A 66 -8.41 -6.94 -26.03
CA ALA A 66 -8.33 -6.73 -27.47
C ALA A 66 -8.26 -8.06 -28.24
N GLU A 67 -7.43 -9.01 -27.79
CA GLU A 67 -7.35 -10.37 -28.36
C GLU A 67 -8.68 -11.15 -28.22
N ALA A 68 -9.29 -11.12 -27.04
CA ALA A 68 -10.58 -11.79 -26.80
C ALA A 68 -11.69 -11.18 -27.66
N TRP A 69 -11.69 -9.87 -27.86
CA TRP A 69 -12.62 -9.17 -28.72
C TRP A 69 -12.42 -9.56 -30.20
N ALA A 70 -11.18 -9.64 -30.66
CA ALA A 70 -10.85 -10.13 -32.01
C ALA A 70 -11.35 -11.57 -32.23
N GLY A 71 -11.18 -12.46 -31.25
CA GLY A 71 -11.72 -13.82 -31.29
C GLY A 71 -13.25 -13.88 -31.37
N VAL A 72 -13.96 -12.96 -30.69
CA VAL A 72 -15.42 -12.83 -30.82
C VAL A 72 -15.83 -12.40 -32.24
N GLN A 73 -15.04 -11.54 -32.90
CA GLN A 73 -15.32 -11.12 -34.27
C GLN A 73 -15.03 -12.24 -35.29
N LEU A 74 -13.91 -12.94 -35.15
CA LEU A 74 -13.56 -14.05 -36.04
C LEU A 74 -14.59 -15.18 -35.98
N SER A 75 -15.01 -15.58 -34.77
CA SER A 75 -16.07 -16.60 -34.59
C SER A 75 -17.45 -16.18 -35.13
N ARG A 76 -17.69 -14.88 -35.38
CA ARG A 76 -18.87 -14.39 -36.10
C ARG A 76 -18.72 -14.51 -37.62
N ILE A 77 -17.52 -14.25 -38.14
CA ILE A 77 -17.22 -14.22 -39.58
C ILE A 77 -17.06 -15.64 -40.12
N GLU A 78 -16.37 -16.52 -39.39
CA GLU A 78 -16.03 -17.88 -39.82
C GLU A 78 -17.18 -18.89 -39.63
N GLY A 79 -18.34 -18.43 -39.15
CA GLY A 79 -19.53 -19.28 -38.99
C GLY A 79 -19.39 -20.33 -37.89
N GLU A 80 -18.45 -20.14 -36.95
CA GLU A 80 -18.25 -21.07 -35.84
C GLU A 80 -19.53 -21.28 -35.02
N GLY A 81 -19.71 -22.53 -34.57
CA GLY A 81 -20.89 -22.97 -33.83
C GLY A 81 -21.20 -22.08 -32.62
N ALA A 82 -22.48 -21.98 -32.25
CA ALA A 82 -22.96 -21.12 -31.15
C ALA A 82 -22.20 -21.33 -29.82
N TYR A 83 -21.64 -22.52 -29.62
CA TYR A 83 -20.77 -22.85 -28.48
C TYR A 83 -19.48 -22.01 -28.44
N TYR A 84 -18.72 -21.95 -29.54
CA TYR A 84 -17.44 -21.23 -29.60
C TYR A 84 -17.62 -19.72 -29.40
N ARG A 85 -18.68 -19.16 -30.00
CA ARG A 85 -19.08 -17.76 -29.77
C ARG A 85 -19.39 -17.48 -28.30
N ARG A 86 -20.09 -18.40 -27.62
CA ARG A 86 -20.43 -18.25 -26.19
C ARG A 86 -19.19 -18.29 -25.32
N VAL A 87 -18.23 -19.16 -25.63
CA VAL A 87 -16.96 -19.27 -24.91
C VAL A 87 -16.13 -18.00 -25.09
N ALA A 88 -15.95 -17.52 -26.33
CA ALA A 88 -15.22 -16.27 -26.60
C ALA A 88 -15.85 -15.05 -25.91
N TYR A 89 -17.19 -14.96 -25.92
CA TYR A 89 -17.91 -13.88 -25.24
C TYR A 89 -17.77 -13.97 -23.70
N SER A 90 -17.82 -15.18 -23.13
CA SER A 90 -17.63 -15.38 -21.69
C SER A 90 -16.22 -15.01 -21.23
N LYS A 91 -15.20 -15.30 -22.06
CA LYS A 91 -13.80 -14.91 -21.81
C LYS A 91 -13.64 -13.38 -21.84
N LEU A 92 -14.24 -12.71 -22.82
CA LEU A 92 -14.25 -11.25 -22.91
C LEU A 92 -14.90 -10.61 -21.66
N GLN A 93 -16.07 -11.12 -21.25
CA GLN A 93 -16.79 -10.60 -20.09
C GLN A 93 -16.00 -10.78 -18.79
N HIS A 94 -15.33 -11.92 -18.63
CA HIS A 94 -14.47 -12.18 -17.47
C HIS A 94 -13.28 -11.21 -17.42
N LEU A 95 -12.61 -10.98 -18.55
CA LEU A 95 -11.47 -10.05 -18.64
C LEU A 95 -11.88 -8.59 -18.40
N GLN A 96 -13.04 -8.17 -18.91
CA GLN A 96 -13.61 -6.85 -18.61
C GLN A 96 -13.90 -6.68 -17.11
N LEU A 97 -14.47 -7.70 -16.47
CA LEU A 97 -14.76 -7.66 -15.03
C LEU A 97 -13.47 -7.64 -14.19
N GLN A 98 -12.43 -8.34 -14.64
CA GLN A 98 -11.09 -8.25 -14.04
C GLN A 98 -10.48 -6.85 -14.22
N ARG A 99 -10.67 -6.23 -15.38
CA ARG A 99 -10.22 -4.87 -15.66
C ARG A 99 -10.92 -3.82 -14.80
N ASP A 100 -12.22 -3.98 -14.57
CA ASP A 100 -13.04 -3.09 -13.74
C ASP A 100 -12.75 -3.25 -12.24
N THR A 101 -12.39 -4.46 -11.81
CA THR A 101 -12.05 -4.74 -10.40
C THR A 101 -10.60 -4.42 -10.06
N LEU A 102 -9.72 -4.30 -11.06
CA LEU A 102 -8.33 -3.91 -10.85
C LEU A 102 -8.26 -2.44 -10.45
N LYS A 103 -8.03 -2.19 -9.15
CA LYS A 103 -7.84 -0.83 -8.65
C LYS A 103 -6.42 -0.33 -8.96
N PRO A 104 -6.26 0.92 -9.44
CA PRO A 104 -4.95 1.51 -9.63
C PRO A 104 -4.20 1.59 -8.30
N LYS A 105 -3.04 0.95 -8.24
CA LYS A 105 -2.10 1.06 -7.11
C LYS A 105 -1.18 2.24 -7.39
N ALA A 106 -1.72 3.45 -7.22
CA ALA A 106 -0.97 4.68 -7.37
C ALA A 106 -0.38 5.10 -6.02
N THR A 107 0.94 5.22 -5.93
CA THR A 107 1.57 6.08 -4.92
C THR A 107 1.84 7.41 -5.60
N ILE A 108 0.84 8.30 -5.63
CA ILE A 108 1.04 9.65 -6.15
C ILE A 108 1.81 10.39 -5.07
N ASP A 109 3.11 10.59 -5.29
CA ASP A 109 3.87 11.54 -4.50
C ASP A 109 3.73 12.92 -5.13
N VAL A 110 3.64 13.97 -4.31
CA VAL A 110 3.53 15.35 -4.79
C VAL A 110 4.78 15.76 -5.57
N ASP A 111 5.93 15.13 -5.26
CA ASP A 111 7.16 15.23 -6.04
C ASP A 111 7.01 14.74 -7.48
N ASP A 112 6.18 13.71 -7.70
CA ASP A 112 6.00 13.17 -9.03
C ASP A 112 5.21 14.13 -9.92
N ALA A 113 4.18 14.76 -9.36
CA ALA A 113 3.42 15.81 -10.05
C ALA A 113 4.27 17.08 -10.29
N LEU A 114 5.15 17.44 -9.35
CA LEU A 114 6.07 18.56 -9.58
C LEU A 114 7.14 18.25 -10.64
N ASP A 115 7.67 17.04 -10.69
CA ASP A 115 8.62 16.65 -11.74
C ASP A 115 7.98 16.81 -13.13
N ILE A 116 6.72 16.39 -13.29
CA ILE A 116 5.96 16.57 -14.54
C ILE A 116 5.74 18.06 -14.82
N ALA A 117 5.35 18.85 -13.81
CA ALA A 117 5.17 20.29 -13.98
C ALA A 117 6.46 21.02 -14.39
N ILE A 118 7.62 20.61 -13.85
CA ILE A 118 8.94 21.12 -14.27
C ILE A 118 9.21 20.75 -15.73
N ALA A 119 8.95 19.51 -16.13
CA ALA A 119 9.17 19.07 -17.50
C ALA A 119 8.36 19.90 -18.50
N PHE A 120 7.07 20.11 -18.22
CA PHE A 120 6.21 20.96 -19.05
C PHE A 120 6.62 22.44 -19.03
N TRP A 121 7.17 22.94 -17.92
CA TRP A 121 7.73 24.29 -17.89
C TRP A 121 8.94 24.42 -18.84
N VAL A 122 9.86 23.46 -18.82
CA VAL A 122 11.05 23.44 -19.70
C VAL A 122 10.61 23.35 -21.16
N GLU A 123 9.69 22.45 -21.47
CA GLU A 123 9.08 22.28 -22.79
C GLU A 123 8.46 23.59 -23.29
N ALA A 124 7.67 24.24 -22.44
CA ALA A 124 7.02 25.48 -22.79
C ALA A 124 8.02 26.62 -23.04
N ARG A 125 9.10 26.68 -22.25
CA ARG A 125 10.17 27.67 -22.43
C ARG A 125 10.93 27.44 -23.73
N ASN A 126 11.23 26.19 -24.07
CA ASN A 126 11.90 25.82 -25.30
C ASN A 126 11.03 26.12 -26.53
N ALA A 127 9.73 25.75 -26.50
CA ALA A 127 8.79 26.02 -27.57
C ALA A 127 8.62 27.54 -27.80
N TYR A 128 8.53 28.33 -26.73
CA TYR A 128 8.46 29.78 -26.83
C TYR A 128 9.72 30.39 -27.48
N ASN A 129 10.90 29.91 -27.09
CA ASN A 129 12.17 30.34 -27.70
C ASN A 129 12.28 29.94 -29.18
N ALA A 130 11.63 28.85 -29.58
CA ALA A 130 11.52 28.40 -30.96
C ALA A 130 10.38 29.07 -31.75
N SER A 131 9.68 30.05 -31.14
CA SER A 131 8.52 30.74 -31.72
C SER A 131 7.32 29.81 -32.04
N ASP A 132 7.22 28.66 -31.37
CA ASP A 132 6.06 27.77 -31.41
C ASP A 132 5.11 28.10 -30.25
N GLU A 133 4.27 29.12 -30.46
CA GLU A 133 3.36 29.64 -29.44
C GLU A 133 2.28 28.63 -29.03
N ALA A 134 1.80 27.81 -29.98
CA ALA A 134 0.76 26.81 -29.73
C ALA A 134 1.26 25.71 -28.78
N ARG A 135 2.46 25.18 -29.05
CA ARG A 135 3.11 24.21 -28.18
C ARG A 135 3.49 24.82 -26.83
N ALA A 136 3.95 26.07 -26.81
CA ALA A 136 4.27 26.77 -25.57
C ALA A 136 3.03 26.96 -24.68
N LEU A 137 1.88 27.34 -25.26
CA LEU A 137 0.63 27.48 -24.53
C LEU A 137 0.13 26.14 -24.00
N HIS A 138 0.15 25.09 -24.83
CA HIS A 138 -0.25 23.75 -24.42
C HIS A 138 0.59 23.27 -23.23
N ALA A 139 1.92 23.38 -23.33
CA ALA A 139 2.81 22.96 -22.26
C ALA A 139 2.64 23.82 -20.99
N LEU A 140 2.35 25.12 -21.11
CA LEU A 140 2.01 25.95 -19.94
C LEU A 140 0.70 25.50 -19.25
N LEU A 141 -0.33 25.12 -20.02
CA LEU A 141 -1.59 24.63 -19.47
C LEU A 141 -1.38 23.33 -18.72
N GLU A 142 -0.67 22.37 -19.32
CA GLU A 142 -0.32 21.10 -18.69
C GLU A 142 0.50 21.31 -17.41
N GLY A 143 1.52 22.17 -17.45
CA GLY A 143 2.32 22.50 -16.27
C GLY A 143 1.48 23.08 -15.11
N ASN A 144 0.49 23.92 -15.40
CA ASN A 144 -0.44 24.44 -14.39
C ASN A 144 -1.42 23.37 -13.89
N PHE A 145 -1.87 22.45 -14.75
CA PHE A 145 -2.74 21.35 -14.37
C PHE A 145 -2.05 20.44 -13.34
N TYR A 146 -0.84 19.96 -13.64
CA TYR A 146 -0.09 19.08 -12.72
C TYR A 146 0.30 19.81 -11.43
N LEU A 147 0.67 21.09 -11.50
CA LEU A 147 0.85 21.90 -10.30
C LEU A 147 -0.47 21.98 -9.48
N GLY A 148 -1.62 22.14 -10.13
CA GLY A 148 -2.93 22.11 -9.47
C GLY A 148 -3.20 20.83 -8.69
N THR A 149 -2.79 19.68 -9.23
CA THR A 149 -2.95 18.39 -8.55
C THR A 149 -2.17 18.29 -7.24
N THR A 150 -1.09 19.08 -7.09
CA THR A 150 -0.31 19.13 -5.84
C THR A 150 -1.04 19.81 -4.68
N TYR A 151 -2.05 20.62 -4.97
CA TYR A 151 -2.88 21.30 -3.96
C TYR A 151 -4.17 20.54 -3.64
N SER A 152 -4.38 19.36 -4.25
CA SER A 152 -5.51 18.47 -3.95
C SER A 152 -5.47 18.03 -2.48
N PRO A 153 -6.63 17.83 -1.81
CA PRO A 153 -6.64 17.38 -0.41
C PRO A 153 -5.78 16.15 -0.21
N ILE A 154 -4.87 16.29 0.76
CA ILE A 154 -3.90 15.31 1.25
C ILE A 154 -4.43 13.88 1.06
N THR A 155 -3.76 13.11 0.21
CA THR A 155 -4.16 11.71 0.01
C THR A 155 -4.05 10.96 1.33
N GLU A 156 -4.84 9.90 1.53
CA GLU A 156 -4.82 9.15 2.79
C GLU A 156 -3.41 8.64 3.16
N ALA A 157 -2.58 8.35 2.15
CA ALA A 157 -1.17 8.00 2.29
C ALA A 157 -0.31 9.14 2.86
N GLU A 158 -0.55 10.38 2.44
CA GLU A 158 0.11 11.58 2.97
C GLU A 158 -0.40 11.94 4.37
N ALA A 159 -1.70 11.76 4.63
CA ALA A 159 -2.28 11.96 5.96
C ALA A 159 -1.69 10.95 6.98
N GLN A 160 -1.39 9.73 6.52
CA GLN A 160 -0.70 8.71 7.31
C GLN A 160 0.78 9.08 7.53
N ARG A 161 1.53 9.45 6.47
CA ARG A 161 2.91 9.95 6.60
C ARG A 161 3.00 11.16 7.54
N ALA A 162 2.03 12.08 7.47
CA ALA A 162 2.02 13.29 8.26
C ALA A 162 1.75 13.10 9.75
N ARG A 163 1.18 11.94 10.12
CA ARG A 163 1.03 11.51 11.51
C ARG A 163 2.27 10.78 12.04
N GLY A 164 3.40 10.83 11.33
CA GLY A 164 4.62 10.08 11.67
C GLY A 164 4.48 8.56 11.44
N GLN A 165 3.39 8.12 10.78
CA GLN A 165 3.25 6.73 10.35
C GLN A 165 3.98 6.59 9.01
N LYS A 166 5.29 6.33 9.08
CA LYS A 166 5.99 5.72 7.94
C LYS A 166 5.18 4.49 7.51
N GLY A 167 4.96 4.38 6.21
CA GLY A 167 3.92 3.55 5.60
C GLY A 167 3.74 2.18 6.23
N ILE A 168 2.49 1.72 6.18
CA ILE A 168 2.06 0.35 6.40
C ILE A 168 3.16 -0.60 5.90
N ASN A 169 3.81 -1.31 6.83
CA ASN A 169 4.92 -2.26 6.65
C ASN A 169 6.37 -1.74 6.68
N THR A 170 6.71 -0.71 7.46
CA THR A 170 8.14 -0.32 7.64
C THR A 170 8.72 -0.54 9.03
N THR A 171 7.91 -0.81 10.06
CA THR A 171 8.47 -1.31 11.33
C THR A 171 8.43 -2.84 11.33
N PRO A 172 9.54 -3.55 11.66
CA PRO A 172 9.54 -5.00 11.84
C PRO A 172 8.44 -5.46 12.81
N ARG A 173 8.05 -4.60 13.75
CA ARG A 173 6.87 -4.74 14.61
C ARG A 173 5.55 -4.87 13.85
N ASP A 174 5.26 -4.01 12.88
CA ASP A 174 3.97 -4.05 12.17
C ASP A 174 3.89 -5.24 11.20
N ALA A 175 5.03 -5.73 10.69
CA ALA A 175 5.10 -6.97 9.92
C ALA A 175 4.70 -8.19 10.77
N ILE A 176 5.22 -8.28 12.00
CA ILE A 176 4.80 -9.33 12.95
C ILE A 176 3.32 -9.21 13.32
N VAL A 177 2.79 -7.99 13.46
CA VAL A 177 1.35 -7.78 13.72
C VAL A 177 0.49 -8.24 12.54
N ALA A 178 0.91 -8.01 11.30
CA ALA A 178 0.20 -8.50 10.12
C ALA A 178 0.22 -10.03 10.02
N ILE A 179 1.38 -10.64 10.29
CA ILE A 179 1.51 -12.11 10.37
C ILE A 179 0.65 -12.66 11.50
N ALA A 180 0.61 -12.01 12.66
CA ALA A 180 -0.24 -12.42 13.77
C ALA A 180 -1.74 -12.34 13.43
N VAL A 181 -2.17 -11.35 12.61
CA VAL A 181 -3.54 -11.31 12.08
C VAL A 181 -3.81 -12.50 11.16
N GLU A 182 -2.88 -12.86 10.28
CA GLU A 182 -3.00 -14.03 9.39
C GLU A 182 -3.11 -15.32 10.21
N VAL A 183 -2.21 -15.53 11.18
CA VAL A 183 -2.19 -16.71 12.05
C VAL A 183 -3.48 -16.80 12.87
N VAL A 184 -3.99 -15.69 13.41
CA VAL A 184 -5.28 -15.64 14.13
C VAL A 184 -6.45 -16.02 13.22
N ASN A 185 -6.48 -15.53 11.98
CA ASN A 185 -7.56 -15.80 11.04
C ASN A 185 -7.56 -17.26 10.54
N CYS A 186 -6.39 -17.87 10.45
CA CYS A 186 -6.22 -19.26 10.04
C CYS A 186 -6.15 -20.24 11.24
N TYR A 187 -6.32 -19.75 12.47
CA TYR A 187 -6.15 -20.56 13.68
C TYR A 187 -7.26 -21.61 13.80
N THR A 188 -6.89 -22.88 13.82
CA THR A 188 -7.80 -23.98 14.12
C THR A 188 -8.01 -24.06 15.64
N ILE A 189 -9.21 -23.73 16.10
CA ILE A 189 -9.57 -23.71 17.52
C ILE A 189 -9.43 -25.12 18.11
N SER A 190 -8.51 -25.28 19.06
CA SER A 190 -8.34 -26.50 19.86
C SER A 190 -8.98 -26.33 21.26
N ARG A 191 -9.40 -27.42 21.89
CA ARG A 191 -10.17 -27.44 23.16
C ARG A 191 -9.44 -26.86 24.39
N ASN A 192 -8.16 -26.50 24.28
CA ASN A 192 -7.29 -26.26 25.43
C ASN A 192 -6.94 -24.78 25.67
N ILE A 193 -7.44 -23.84 24.88
CA ILE A 193 -7.05 -22.42 25.00
C ILE A 193 -8.23 -21.58 25.48
N THR A 194 -8.22 -21.29 26.78
CA THR A 194 -9.28 -20.56 27.46
C THR A 194 -8.88 -19.15 27.89
N ILE A 195 -7.57 -18.87 28.03
CA ILE A 195 -7.06 -17.59 28.52
C ILE A 195 -6.45 -16.80 27.36
N ALA A 196 -6.76 -15.50 27.29
CA ALA A 196 -6.23 -14.61 26.25
C ALA A 196 -4.69 -14.56 26.25
N ASP A 197 -4.09 -14.59 27.43
CA ASP A 197 -2.65 -14.65 27.63
C ASP A 197 -2.00 -15.89 27.00
N GLU A 198 -2.57 -17.07 27.28
CA GLU A 198 -2.15 -18.35 26.69
C GLU A 198 -2.31 -18.35 25.17
N LEU A 199 -3.40 -17.80 24.65
CA LEU A 199 -3.63 -17.69 23.20
C LEU A 199 -2.57 -16.80 22.53
N CYS A 200 -2.23 -15.67 23.15
CA CYS A 200 -1.16 -14.79 22.65
C CYS A 200 0.21 -15.46 22.69
N ALA A 201 0.50 -16.24 23.74
CA ALA A 201 1.75 -16.99 23.84
C ALA A 201 1.85 -18.06 22.74
N VAL A 202 0.77 -18.82 22.49
CA VAL A 202 0.74 -19.84 21.44
C VAL A 202 0.88 -19.22 20.05
N ILE A 203 0.24 -18.08 19.78
CA ILE A 203 0.38 -17.37 18.50
C ILE A 203 1.82 -16.86 18.32
N ALA A 204 2.42 -16.28 19.37
CA ALA A 204 3.80 -15.81 19.31
C ALA A 204 4.79 -16.97 19.07
N ASP A 205 4.56 -18.11 19.72
CA ASP A 205 5.39 -19.30 19.58
C ASP A 205 5.28 -19.93 18.19
N GLN A 206 4.06 -19.99 17.64
CA GLN A 206 3.80 -20.46 16.28
C GLN A 206 4.50 -19.56 15.24
N ILE A 207 4.46 -18.24 15.42
CA ILE A 207 5.15 -17.30 14.52
C ILE A 207 6.67 -17.46 14.62
N ALA A 208 7.20 -17.69 15.82
CA ALA A 208 8.64 -17.81 16.05
C ALA A 208 9.26 -19.09 15.44
N HIS A 209 8.49 -20.18 15.36
CA HIS A 209 8.98 -21.50 14.93
C HIS A 209 8.53 -21.92 13.52
N ASP A 210 7.60 -21.21 12.89
CA ASP A 210 7.17 -21.50 11.51
C ASP A 210 8.22 -21.00 10.48
N PRO A 211 8.78 -21.89 9.65
CA PRO A 211 9.76 -21.52 8.61
C PRO A 211 9.24 -20.47 7.62
N LYS A 212 7.92 -20.37 7.43
CA LYS A 212 7.30 -19.39 6.54
C LYS A 212 7.55 -17.94 6.98
N TYR A 213 7.77 -17.71 8.28
CA TYR A 213 7.88 -16.37 8.86
C TYR A 213 9.29 -16.01 9.35
N SER A 214 10.29 -16.85 9.08
CA SER A 214 11.66 -16.74 9.60
C SER A 214 12.32 -15.37 9.34
N ASP A 215 12.14 -14.81 8.14
CA ASP A 215 12.76 -13.55 7.75
C ASP A 215 12.19 -12.35 8.53
N ALA A 216 10.89 -12.38 8.78
CA ALA A 216 10.20 -11.35 9.57
C ALA A 216 10.58 -11.46 11.06
N VAL A 217 10.74 -12.68 11.57
CA VAL A 217 11.20 -12.96 12.94
C VAL A 217 12.64 -12.49 13.14
N ALA A 218 13.53 -12.74 12.18
CA ALA A 218 14.91 -12.27 12.22
C ALA A 218 15.00 -10.74 12.21
N ALA A 219 14.26 -10.07 11.30
CA ALA A 219 14.20 -8.62 11.24
C ALA A 219 13.62 -8.00 12.54
N TYR A 220 12.66 -8.67 13.17
CA TYR A 220 12.12 -8.25 14.47
C TYR A 220 13.13 -8.42 15.61
N LYS A 221 13.87 -9.53 15.64
CA LYS A 221 14.92 -9.81 16.63
C LYS A 221 16.01 -8.73 16.59
N ASP A 222 16.46 -8.35 15.40
CA ASP A 222 17.53 -7.36 15.19
C ASP A 222 17.08 -5.92 15.48
N TRP A 223 15.78 -5.65 15.29
CA TRP A 223 15.18 -4.37 15.67
C TRP A 223 15.01 -4.25 17.19
N ASN A 224 14.57 -5.32 17.84
CA ASN A 224 14.23 -5.36 19.27
C ASN A 224 15.45 -5.63 20.19
N SER A 225 16.67 -5.70 19.65
CA SER A 225 17.93 -5.88 20.41
C SER A 225 18.62 -4.56 20.77
N LYS A 226 18.13 -3.41 20.26
CA LYS A 226 18.72 -2.08 20.51
C LYS A 226 18.30 -1.44 21.84
N GLY A 227 17.43 -2.09 22.62
CA GLY A 227 17.02 -1.68 23.96
C GLY A 227 17.31 -2.79 24.98
N SER A 228 17.76 -2.40 26.16
CA SER A 228 18.10 -3.26 27.32
C SER A 228 17.10 -4.41 27.57
N ALA A 229 17.36 -5.60 27.04
CA ALA A 229 16.82 -6.89 27.53
C ALA A 229 17.49 -8.07 26.80
N THR A 230 18.66 -8.51 27.29
CA THR A 230 19.40 -9.66 26.75
C THR A 230 18.94 -11.02 27.30
N VAL A 231 17.75 -11.13 27.91
CA VAL A 231 17.34 -12.36 28.64
C VAL A 231 16.08 -13.04 28.09
N SER A 232 15.17 -12.34 27.40
CA SER A 232 13.91 -12.95 26.92
C SER A 232 13.97 -13.49 25.49
N SER A 233 13.33 -14.63 25.27
CA SER A 233 13.25 -15.27 23.94
C SER A 233 12.52 -14.36 22.93
N VAL A 234 12.74 -14.58 21.63
CA VAL A 234 12.04 -13.77 20.59
C VAL A 234 10.52 -13.96 20.70
N SER A 235 10.08 -15.18 21.03
CA SER A 235 8.68 -15.53 21.27
C SER A 235 8.08 -14.76 22.47
N GLU A 236 8.78 -14.71 23.61
CA GLU A 236 8.35 -13.93 24.79
C GLU A 236 8.19 -12.44 24.48
N ARG A 237 9.16 -11.86 23.77
CA ARG A 237 9.09 -10.44 23.38
C ARG A 237 7.94 -10.16 22.41
N MET A 238 7.65 -11.09 21.50
CA MET A 238 6.48 -11.01 20.63
C MET A 238 5.18 -11.13 21.43
N HIS A 239 5.12 -12.06 22.38
CA HIS A 239 3.98 -12.25 23.27
C HIS A 239 3.65 -10.98 24.06
N GLU A 240 4.62 -10.39 24.76
CA GLU A 240 4.45 -9.13 25.51
C GLU A 240 3.99 -7.99 24.60
N MET A 241 4.53 -7.92 23.38
CA MET A 241 4.13 -6.93 22.39
C MET A 241 2.67 -7.10 21.94
N LEU A 242 2.21 -8.32 21.68
CA LEU A 242 0.83 -8.62 21.28
C LEU A 242 -0.14 -8.34 22.43
N MET A 243 0.23 -8.68 23.67
CA MET A 243 -0.55 -8.37 24.87
C MET A 243 -0.71 -6.86 25.08
N ALA A 244 0.38 -6.08 24.94
CA ALA A 244 0.34 -4.63 25.04
C ALA A 244 -0.58 -3.98 23.97
N LEU A 245 -0.79 -4.62 22.81
CA LEU A 245 -1.71 -4.14 21.77
C LEU A 245 -3.17 -4.43 22.11
N ILE A 246 -3.45 -5.50 22.85
CA ILE A 246 -4.80 -5.83 23.33
C ILE A 246 -5.21 -4.85 24.44
N GLU A 247 -4.31 -4.57 25.38
CA GLU A 247 -4.57 -3.74 26.55
C GLU A 247 -4.70 -2.23 26.23
N LYS A 248 -3.92 -1.71 25.28
CA LYS A 248 -3.93 -0.28 24.96
C LYS A 248 -5.24 0.15 24.29
N LYS A 249 -5.83 1.26 24.76
CA LYS A 249 -7.10 1.85 24.24
C LYS A 249 -6.96 2.50 22.85
N GLN A 250 -5.75 2.78 22.37
CA GLN A 250 -5.52 3.48 21.11
C GLN A 250 -4.53 2.74 20.20
N GLY A 251 -4.97 2.45 18.98
CA GLY A 251 -4.16 1.95 17.87
C GLY A 251 -4.90 2.14 16.54
N ALA A 252 -4.19 2.53 15.49
CA ALA A 252 -4.71 2.67 14.13
C ALA A 252 -4.12 1.58 13.22
N GLY A 253 -4.84 1.20 12.16
CA GLY A 253 -4.36 0.26 11.13
C GLY A 253 -4.31 -1.21 11.59
N ALA A 254 -3.27 -1.96 11.19
CA ALA A 254 -3.11 -3.39 11.49
C ALA A 254 -3.23 -3.73 13.00
N ARG A 255 -2.93 -2.78 13.88
CA ARG A 255 -3.03 -2.92 15.34
C ARG A 255 -4.48 -2.98 15.84
N SER A 256 -5.40 -2.24 15.23
CA SER A 256 -6.83 -2.37 15.53
C SER A 256 -7.43 -3.62 14.86
N GLY A 257 -6.90 -4.00 13.69
CA GLY A 257 -7.21 -5.25 13.00
C GLY A 257 -6.89 -6.48 13.84
N PHE A 258 -5.67 -6.58 14.39
CA PHE A 258 -5.27 -7.64 15.30
C PHE A 258 -6.16 -7.70 16.54
N LYS A 259 -6.42 -6.57 17.18
CA LYS A 259 -7.30 -6.51 18.37
C LYS A 259 -8.72 -7.00 18.07
N LYS A 260 -9.26 -6.69 16.89
CA LYS A 260 -10.59 -7.14 16.47
C LYS A 260 -10.58 -8.65 16.16
N ALA A 261 -9.66 -9.11 15.32
CA ALA A 261 -9.52 -10.52 14.95
C ALA A 261 -9.26 -11.41 16.18
N PHE A 262 -8.40 -10.95 17.11
CA PHE A 262 -8.10 -11.65 18.35
C PHE A 262 -9.33 -11.73 19.27
N LYS A 263 -10.11 -10.65 19.40
CA LYS A 263 -11.38 -10.68 20.15
C LYS A 263 -12.39 -11.64 19.52
N GLU A 264 -12.53 -11.62 18.20
CA GLU A 264 -13.42 -12.54 17.49
C GLU A 264 -12.99 -14.00 17.66
N LEU A 265 -11.69 -14.30 17.59
CA LEU A 265 -11.16 -15.62 17.87
C LEU A 265 -11.40 -16.02 19.34
N HIS A 266 -11.14 -15.13 20.29
CA HIS A 266 -11.33 -15.38 21.72
C HIS A 266 -12.81 -15.58 22.10
N GLU A 267 -13.74 -14.85 21.48
CA GLU A 267 -15.18 -15.09 21.66
C GLU A 267 -15.61 -16.42 21.01
N ARG A 268 -15.04 -16.78 19.86
CA ARG A 268 -15.26 -18.11 19.26
C ARG A 268 -14.72 -19.22 20.16
N THR A 269 -13.53 -19.07 20.76
CA THR A 269 -12.99 -20.09 21.68
C THR A 269 -13.82 -20.21 22.96
N LYS A 270 -14.38 -19.12 23.48
CA LYS A 270 -15.38 -19.16 24.57
C LYS A 270 -16.63 -19.95 24.20
N ALA A 271 -17.11 -19.84 22.96
CA ALA A 271 -18.28 -20.60 22.49
C ALA A 271 -18.02 -22.12 22.44
N TYR A 272 -16.76 -22.54 22.31
CA TYR A 272 -16.33 -23.94 22.39
C TYR A 272 -15.96 -24.40 23.82
N GLY A 273 -16.01 -23.50 24.81
CA GLY A 273 -15.70 -23.77 26.23
C GLY A 273 -16.95 -24.01 27.08
N LEU A 274 -16.98 -25.14 27.80
CA LEU A 274 -17.95 -25.48 28.86
C LEU A 274 -18.09 -24.37 29.93
N PRO A 275 -19.23 -24.30 30.64
CA PRO A 275 -19.65 -23.12 31.39
C PRO A 275 -18.62 -22.68 32.42
N ASN A 276 -18.38 -21.37 32.38
CA ASN A 276 -17.65 -20.49 33.29
C ASN A 276 -17.66 -20.99 34.76
N ARG A 277 -16.81 -21.96 35.09
CA ARG A 277 -16.68 -22.45 36.46
C ARG A 277 -15.78 -21.46 37.19
N LYS A 278 -16.38 -20.39 37.71
CA LYS A 278 -15.77 -19.58 38.76
C LYS A 278 -15.26 -20.57 39.82
N ARG A 279 -13.94 -20.76 39.90
CA ARG A 279 -13.32 -21.41 41.06
C ARG A 279 -13.64 -20.51 42.24
N LYS A 280 -14.70 -20.84 42.99
CA LYS A 280 -14.83 -20.40 44.38
C LYS A 280 -13.62 -20.98 45.10
N VAL A 281 -12.65 -20.13 45.40
CA VAL A 281 -11.65 -20.43 46.41
C VAL A 281 -12.44 -20.69 47.70
N LYS A 282 -12.51 -21.96 48.12
CA LYS A 282 -12.90 -22.29 49.48
C LYS A 282 -11.73 -21.83 50.35
N ASN A 283 -11.93 -20.77 51.12
CA ASN A 283 -11.08 -20.51 52.28
C ASN A 283 -11.17 -21.75 53.19
N PRO A 284 -10.06 -22.39 53.57
CA PRO A 284 -10.09 -23.33 54.67
C PRO A 284 -10.31 -22.53 55.96
N ALA A 285 -11.49 -22.70 56.55
CA ALA A 285 -11.68 -22.40 57.96
C ALA A 285 -11.24 -23.65 58.74
N GLY A 286 -10.44 -23.47 59.79
CA GLY A 286 -10.23 -24.46 60.84
C GLY A 286 -8.78 -24.89 61.03
N GLY A 287 -8.13 -24.21 61.98
CA GLY A 287 -6.84 -24.52 62.59
C GLY A 287 -6.58 -23.50 63.67
#